data_AF-A0AAV9FGM5-F1
#
_entry.id   AF-A0AAV9FGM5-F1
#
_cell.length_a   1.000
_cell.length_b   1.000
_cell.length_c   1.000
_cell.angle_alpha   90.00
_cell.angle_beta   90.00
_cell.angle_gamma   90.00
#
_symmetry.space_group_name_H-M   'P 1'
#
loop_
_entity.id
_entity.type
_entity.pdbx_description
1 polymer ?
#
loop_
_entity_poly.entity_id
_entity_poly.type
_entity_poly.pdbx_seq_one_letter_code
_entity_poly.pdbx_strand_id
1 'polypeptide(L)'
;MFVFGTGYVGRYVSDRLRKGGGCYPANPLSELAKARLSAEKGWLKLTHSLGVPIYIFRLGGIYGPGRSALDTIIKQESLSKAQRIRESKQYTARIHVADIYQAIEASFNIQSSRKIYNIVDDNPAPRDEVFAFARASIEARWPGQQKEVSPGGVSDLTP
;
A
#
# COMPACT_ATOMS: atom_id res chain seq x y z
N MET A 1 -12.30 14.62 6.01
CA MET A 1 -11.35 13.85 5.16
C MET A 1 -10.82 12.68 5.98
N PHE A 2 -10.93 11.45 5.47
CA PHE A 2 -10.48 10.26 6.20
C PHE A 2 -9.59 9.38 5.33
N VAL A 3 -8.50 8.91 5.94
CA VAL A 3 -7.45 8.14 5.28
C VAL A 3 -7.44 6.73 5.85
N PHE A 4 -7.67 5.73 5.00
CA PHE A 4 -7.63 4.32 5.40
C PHE A 4 -6.57 3.56 4.61
N GLY A 5 -5.74 2.78 5.31
CA GLY A 5 -4.70 1.95 4.69
C GLY A 5 -5.23 0.67 4.02
N THR A 6 -4.41 0.10 3.14
CA THR A 6 -4.70 -1.11 2.33
C THR A 6 -5.37 -2.26 3.08
N GLY A 7 -6.24 -2.99 2.38
CA GLY A 7 -6.94 -4.19 2.86
C GLY A 7 -8.32 -4.41 2.24
N TYR A 8 -8.81 -3.44 1.46
CA TYR A 8 -10.16 -3.42 0.89
C TYR A 8 -10.38 -4.33 -0.31
N VAL A 9 -9.32 -4.78 -0.97
CA VAL A 9 -9.41 -5.58 -2.20
C VAL A 9 -8.79 -6.94 -1.92
N GLY A 10 -9.60 -8.00 -1.96
CA GLY A 10 -9.14 -9.39 -2.01
C GLY A 10 -8.17 -9.62 -3.18
N ARG A 11 -7.50 -10.79 -3.17
CA ARG A 11 -6.43 -11.26 -4.09
C ARG A 11 -6.24 -10.44 -5.37
N TYR A 12 -4.97 -10.12 -5.69
CA TYR A 12 -4.59 -9.50 -6.96
C TYR A 12 -4.83 -10.48 -8.14
N VAL A 13 -6.10 -10.73 -8.53
CA VAL A 13 -6.48 -11.41 -9.77
C VAL A 13 -6.11 -10.50 -10.95
N SER A 14 -5.32 -11.07 -11.84
CA SER A 14 -4.72 -10.54 -13.07
C SER A 14 -5.71 -10.04 -14.12
N ASP A 15 -7.02 -10.25 -13.96
CA ASP A 15 -8.07 -9.77 -14.87
C ASP A 15 -8.30 -8.24 -14.84
N ARG A 16 -7.59 -7.53 -13.96
CA ARG A 16 -7.84 -6.12 -13.58
C ARG A 16 -7.55 -5.05 -14.63
N LEU A 17 -6.82 -5.35 -15.70
CA LEU A 17 -6.47 -4.37 -16.74
C LEU A 17 -7.30 -4.51 -18.03
N ARG A 18 -8.13 -5.55 -18.16
CA ARG A 18 -8.83 -5.86 -19.42
C ARG A 18 -10.24 -5.26 -19.55
N LYS A 19 -10.85 -4.81 -18.46
CA LYS A 19 -12.24 -4.29 -18.49
C LYS A 19 -12.29 -2.92 -17.82
N GLY A 20 -12.42 -1.88 -18.63
CA GLY A 20 -12.29 -0.48 -18.22
C GLY A 20 -13.17 -0.03 -17.05
N GLY A 21 -12.64 0.93 -16.29
CA GLY A 21 -13.39 2.06 -15.73
C GLY A 21 -14.43 1.83 -14.63
N GLY A 22 -14.56 0.64 -14.07
CA GLY A 22 -15.57 0.35 -13.04
C GLY A 22 -15.21 0.80 -11.61
N CYS A 23 -16.21 1.24 -10.83
CA CYS A 23 -16.13 1.29 -9.37
C CYS A 23 -16.27 -0.14 -8.83
N TYR A 24 -15.19 -0.73 -8.32
CA TYR A 24 -15.20 -2.11 -7.85
C TYR A 24 -15.62 -2.22 -6.37
N PRO A 25 -16.47 -3.20 -6.02
CA PRO A 25 -16.93 -3.38 -4.64
C PRO A 25 -15.75 -3.79 -3.73
N ALA A 26 -15.71 -3.22 -2.53
CA ALA A 26 -14.74 -3.62 -1.51
C ALA A 26 -15.03 -5.06 -1.06
N ASN A 27 -14.00 -5.91 -1.06
CA ASN A 27 -14.07 -7.31 -0.60
C ASN A 27 -13.01 -7.56 0.48
N PRO A 28 -13.22 -7.05 1.72
CA PRO A 28 -12.25 -7.16 2.80
C PRO A 28 -12.18 -8.59 3.35
N LEU A 29 -10.98 -9.16 3.39
CA LEU A 29 -10.76 -10.53 3.88
C LEU A 29 -10.37 -10.59 5.36
N SER A 30 -9.68 -9.57 5.88
CA SER A 30 -9.25 -9.54 7.28
C SER A 30 -10.22 -8.75 8.16
N GLU A 31 -10.29 -9.09 9.45
CA GLU A 31 -11.10 -8.34 10.43
C GLU A 31 -10.75 -6.86 10.48
N LEU A 32 -9.46 -6.53 10.39
CA LEU A 32 -9.01 -5.14 10.32
C LEU A 32 -9.53 -4.43 9.06
N ALA A 33 -9.59 -5.12 7.92
CA ALA A 33 -10.15 -4.55 6.69
C ALA A 33 -11.67 -4.40 6.76
N LYS A 34 -12.38 -5.34 7.40
CA LYS A 34 -13.82 -5.24 7.66
C LYS A 34 -14.13 -4.07 8.59
N ALA A 35 -13.36 -3.90 9.66
CA ALA A 35 -13.49 -2.78 10.58
C ALA A 35 -13.30 -1.43 9.87
N ARG A 36 -12.30 -1.31 9.00
CA ARG A 36 -12.09 -0.11 8.18
C ARG A 36 -13.25 0.15 7.21
N LEU A 37 -13.78 -0.88 6.55
CA LEU A 37 -14.96 -0.75 5.70
C LEU A 37 -16.22 -0.33 6.49
N SER A 38 -16.38 -0.82 7.72
CA SER A 38 -17.46 -0.40 8.61
C SER A 38 -17.33 1.08 8.96
N ALA A 39 -16.13 1.53 9.32
CA ALA A 39 -15.85 2.94 9.61
C ALA A 39 -16.10 3.84 8.38
N GLU A 40 -15.67 3.41 7.18
CA GLU A 40 -15.95 4.10 5.91
C GLU A 40 -17.45 4.32 5.72
N LYS A 41 -18.25 3.27 5.87
CA LYS A 41 -19.72 3.34 5.75
C LYS A 41 -20.34 4.25 6.80
N GLY A 42 -19.85 4.19 8.04
CA GLY A 42 -20.30 5.06 9.13
C GLY A 42 -20.10 6.55 8.81
N TRP A 43 -18.91 6.91 8.34
CA TRP A 43 -18.60 8.28 7.95
C TRP A 43 -19.43 8.78 6.76
N LEU A 44 -19.64 7.93 5.74
CA LEU A 44 -20.49 8.27 4.61
C LEU A 44 -21.94 8.53 5.05
N LYS A 45 -22.47 7.71 5.95
CA LYS A 45 -23.84 7.87 6.47
C LYS A 45 -23.98 9.17 7.28
N LEU A 46 -23.04 9.44 8.18
CA LEU A 46 -23.05 10.63 9.01
C LEU A 46 -22.99 11.92 8.18
N THR A 47 -22.04 12.00 7.27
CA THR A 47 -21.85 13.20 6.43
C THR A 47 -23.00 13.41 5.45
N HIS A 48 -23.60 12.33 4.95
CA HIS A 48 -24.85 12.40 4.20
C HIS A 48 -25.98 13.03 5.03
N SER A 49 -26.16 12.62 6.30
CA SER A 49 -27.19 13.22 7.16
C SER A 49 -26.93 14.68 7.53
N LEU A 50 -25.66 15.11 7.54
CA LEU A 50 -25.27 16.49 7.88
C LEU A 50 -25.18 17.42 6.66
N GLY A 51 -25.29 16.90 5.43
CA GLY A 51 -25.11 17.69 4.21
C GLY A 51 -23.69 18.21 3.98
N VAL A 52 -22.68 17.61 4.64
CA VAL A 52 -21.28 18.05 4.53
C VAL A 52 -20.53 17.17 3.52
N PRO A 53 -19.71 17.76 2.63
CA PRO A 53 -18.90 16.98 1.70
C PRO A 53 -17.87 16.10 2.42
N ILE A 54 -17.65 14.89 1.90
CA ILE A 54 -16.64 13.96 2.43
C ILE A 54 -15.84 13.32 1.30
N TYR A 55 -14.54 13.23 1.55
CA TYR A 55 -13.61 12.45 0.74
C TYR A 55 -12.94 11.37 1.60
N ILE A 56 -12.93 10.16 1.05
CA ILE A 56 -12.34 8.96 1.63
C ILE A 56 -11.21 8.50 0.72
N PHE A 57 -10.00 8.43 1.28
CA PHE A 57 -8.82 7.96 0.57
C PHE A 57 -8.43 6.58 1.05
N ARG A 58 -8.46 5.63 0.11
CA ARG A 58 -7.95 4.27 0.30
C ARG A 58 -6.52 4.23 -0.20
N LEU A 59 -5.57 4.20 0.71
CA LEU A 59 -4.16 4.28 0.38
C LEU A 59 -3.55 2.92 0.08
N GLY A 60 -2.59 2.92 -0.84
CA GLY A 60 -1.56 1.89 -1.01
C GLY A 60 -0.64 1.75 0.21
N GLY A 61 0.33 0.84 0.10
CA GLY A 61 1.44 0.74 1.05
C GLY A 61 2.30 2.01 1.00
N ILE A 62 2.25 2.81 2.07
CA ILE A 62 2.94 4.09 2.13
C ILE A 62 4.45 3.89 2.22
N TYR A 63 5.19 4.55 1.33
CA TYR A 63 6.65 4.65 1.37
C TYR A 63 7.12 6.10 1.28
N GLY A 64 8.36 6.36 1.66
CA GLY A 64 8.97 7.68 1.61
C GLY A 64 10.23 7.75 2.46
N PRO A 65 10.75 8.97 2.71
CA PRO A 65 11.94 9.17 3.53
C PRO A 65 11.83 8.48 4.90
N GLY A 66 12.83 7.68 5.26
CA GLY A 66 12.89 6.94 6.52
C GLY A 66 12.03 5.67 6.57
N ARG A 67 11.24 5.40 5.51
CA ARG A 67 10.37 4.23 5.39
C ARG A 67 10.28 3.76 3.94
N SER A 68 11.34 3.12 3.46
CA SER A 68 11.44 2.54 2.11
C SER A 68 12.20 1.21 2.13
N ALA A 69 12.24 0.50 0.99
CA ALA A 69 13.07 -0.69 0.84
C ALA A 69 14.57 -0.36 0.99
N LEU A 70 15.00 0.83 0.55
CA LEU A 70 16.36 1.33 0.76
C LEU A 70 16.66 1.47 2.26
N ASP A 71 15.77 2.13 3.00
CA ASP A 71 15.93 2.30 4.45
C ASP A 71 15.99 0.95 5.17
N THR A 72 15.14 -0.02 4.80
CA THR A 72 15.16 -1.36 5.38
C THR A 72 16.48 -2.07 5.12
N ILE A 73 17.03 -1.98 3.91
CA ILE A 73 18.32 -2.60 3.55
C ILE A 73 19.46 -1.92 4.32
N ILE A 74 19.53 -0.59 4.30
CA ILE A 74 20.59 0.19 4.95
C ILE A 74 20.61 -0.03 6.47
N LYS A 75 19.43 -0.06 7.11
CA LYS A 75 19.30 -0.25 8.55
C LYS A 75 19.43 -1.71 8.99
N GLN A 76 19.59 -2.66 8.05
CA GLN A 76 19.64 -4.10 8.32
C GLN A 76 18.43 -4.59 9.14
N GLU A 77 17.27 -3.97 8.92
CA GLU A 77 16.07 -4.26 9.71
C GLU A 77 15.45 -5.59 9.28
N SER A 78 15.21 -6.46 10.26
CA SER A 78 14.43 -7.67 10.02
C SER A 78 13.00 -7.30 9.62
N LEU A 79 12.47 -8.02 8.62
CA LEU A 79 11.09 -7.81 8.19
C LEU A 79 10.11 -8.27 9.26
N SER A 80 9.17 -7.40 9.61
CA SER A 80 8.04 -7.72 10.47
C SER A 80 7.20 -8.87 9.87
N LYS A 81 6.46 -9.59 10.73
CA LYS A 81 5.53 -10.67 10.32
C LYS A 81 4.57 -10.22 9.21
N ALA A 82 4.05 -8.99 9.32
CA ALA A 82 3.15 -8.41 8.32
C ALA A 82 3.86 -8.09 6.99
N GLN A 83 5.16 -7.78 7.01
CA GLN A 83 5.97 -7.59 5.80
C GLN A 83 6.28 -8.92 5.13
N ARG A 84 6.61 -9.98 5.89
CA ARG A 84 6.85 -11.33 5.35
C ARG A 84 5.62 -11.93 4.67
N ILE A 85 4.44 -11.79 5.26
CA ILE A 85 3.17 -12.22 4.63
C ILE A 85 2.92 -11.52 3.28
N ARG A 86 3.51 -10.35 3.04
CA ARG A 86 3.38 -9.63 1.76
C ARG A 86 4.37 -10.13 0.71
N GLU A 87 5.41 -10.87 1.08
CA GLU A 87 6.36 -11.46 0.12
C GLU A 87 5.68 -12.48 -0.78
N SER A 88 4.67 -13.20 -0.28
CA SER A 88 3.89 -14.14 -1.09
C SER A 88 2.87 -13.48 -2.04
N LYS A 89 2.82 -12.13 -2.07
CA LYS A 89 1.92 -11.41 -2.97
C LYS A 89 2.66 -10.99 -4.24
N GLN A 90 2.13 -11.45 -5.38
CA GLN A 90 2.65 -11.09 -6.69
C GLN A 90 2.59 -9.59 -6.99
N TYR A 91 1.65 -8.84 -6.42
CA TYR A 91 1.58 -7.39 -6.62
C TYR A 91 1.23 -6.66 -5.35
N THR A 92 1.92 -5.54 -5.12
CA THR A 92 1.64 -4.62 -4.03
C THR A 92 1.35 -3.22 -4.57
N ALA A 93 0.18 -2.69 -4.23
CA ALA A 93 -0.12 -1.28 -4.45
C ALA A 93 0.65 -0.45 -3.42
N ARG A 94 1.35 0.58 -3.87
CA ARG A 94 2.18 1.46 -3.05
C ARG A 94 1.80 2.91 -3.33
N ILE A 95 2.26 3.84 -2.50
CA ILE A 95 2.08 5.27 -2.73
C ILE A 95 3.19 6.03 -1.98
N HIS A 96 3.79 7.04 -2.62
CA HIS A 96 4.75 7.88 -1.96
C HIS A 96 4.05 8.86 -1.02
N VAL A 97 4.65 9.18 0.13
CA VAL A 97 4.06 10.09 1.12
C VAL A 97 3.76 11.48 0.55
N ALA A 98 4.59 11.97 -0.36
CA ALA A 98 4.36 13.26 -1.02
C ALA A 98 3.13 13.24 -1.94
N ASP A 99 2.83 12.10 -2.57
CA ASP A 99 1.66 11.99 -3.45
C ASP A 99 0.36 11.94 -2.65
N ILE A 100 0.40 11.40 -1.42
CA ILE A 100 -0.73 11.49 -0.48
C ILE A 100 -1.01 12.96 -0.15
N TYR A 101 0.03 13.75 0.10
CA TYR A 101 -0.11 15.18 0.36
C TYR A 101 -0.74 15.90 -0.84
N GLN A 102 -0.24 15.65 -2.04
CA GLN A 102 -0.81 16.22 -3.28
C GLN A 102 -2.28 15.82 -3.47
N ALA A 103 -2.64 14.56 -3.21
CA ALA A 103 -4.02 14.11 -3.31
C ALA A 103 -4.95 14.78 -2.28
N ILE A 104 -4.45 15.02 -1.06
CA ILE A 104 -5.16 15.75 -0.02
C ILE A 104 -5.36 17.21 -0.44
N GLU A 105 -4.31 17.89 -0.90
CA GLU A 105 -4.37 19.27 -1.33
C GLU A 105 -5.34 19.45 -2.50
N ALA A 106 -5.26 18.59 -3.50
CA ALA A 106 -6.18 18.59 -4.64
C ALA A 106 -7.65 18.44 -4.18
N SER A 107 -7.90 17.66 -3.13
CA SER A 107 -9.25 17.40 -2.64
C SER A 107 -10.01 18.62 -2.12
N PHE A 108 -9.30 19.67 -1.70
CA PHE A 108 -9.93 20.91 -1.28
C PHE A 108 -10.58 21.66 -2.44
N ASN A 109 -10.09 21.46 -3.66
CA ASN A 109 -10.54 22.17 -4.86
C ASN A 109 -11.45 21.33 -5.76
N ILE A 110 -11.62 20.04 -5.46
CA ILE A 110 -12.45 19.14 -6.25
C ILE A 110 -13.93 19.37 -5.92
N GLN A 111 -14.74 19.59 -6.95
CA GLN A 111 -16.20 19.49 -6.90
C GLN A 111 -16.62 18.18 -7.58
N SER A 112 -16.71 17.09 -6.81
CA SER A 112 -17.00 15.77 -7.34
C SER A 112 -18.09 15.07 -6.57
N SER A 113 -18.98 14.38 -7.29
CA SER A 113 -19.96 13.45 -6.71
C SER A 113 -19.30 12.16 -6.19
N ARG A 114 -18.06 11.88 -6.61
CA ARG A 114 -17.28 10.74 -6.13
C ARG A 114 -16.70 11.05 -4.75
N LYS A 115 -17.07 10.22 -3.77
CA LYS A 115 -16.65 10.36 -2.36
C LYS A 115 -15.45 9.48 -1.98
N ILE A 116 -15.08 8.49 -2.80
CA ILE A 116 -14.04 7.51 -2.49
C ILE A 116 -13.00 7.48 -3.61
N TYR A 117 -11.72 7.56 -3.26
CA TYR A 117 -10.59 7.49 -4.19
C TYR A 117 -9.55 6.48 -3.70
N ASN A 118 -9.04 5.68 -4.64
CA ASN A 118 -7.86 4.85 -4.39
C ASN A 118 -6.63 5.69 -4.73
N ILE A 119 -5.73 5.88 -3.77
CA ILE A 119 -4.50 6.65 -3.97
C ILE A 119 -3.33 5.67 -3.91
N VAL A 120 -2.83 5.35 -5.10
CA VAL A 120 -1.76 4.37 -5.37
C VAL A 120 -0.89 4.91 -6.50
N ASP A 121 0.36 4.44 -6.57
CA ASP A 121 1.25 4.67 -7.70
C ASP A 121 0.85 3.81 -8.91
N ASP A 122 1.40 4.17 -10.07
CA ASP A 122 1.14 3.51 -11.36
C ASP A 122 2.05 2.29 -11.61
N ASN A 123 2.87 1.91 -10.62
CA ASN A 123 3.88 0.86 -10.76
C ASN A 123 3.63 -0.31 -9.78
N PRO A 124 2.62 -1.16 -10.02
CA PRO A 124 2.40 -2.34 -9.22
C PRO A 124 3.56 -3.33 -9.43
N ALA A 125 4.26 -3.68 -8.34
CA ALA A 125 5.36 -4.64 -8.41
C ALA A 125 5.27 -5.69 -7.29
N PRO A 126 5.75 -6.91 -7.57
CA PRO A 126 6.15 -7.88 -6.55
C PRO A 126 7.14 -7.27 -5.55
N ARG A 127 7.08 -7.69 -4.29
CA ARG A 127 7.93 -7.10 -3.23
C ARG A 127 9.41 -7.39 -3.46
N ASP A 128 9.74 -8.60 -3.87
CA ASP A 128 11.09 -9.04 -4.22
C ASP A 128 11.71 -8.17 -5.33
N GLU A 129 10.96 -7.83 -6.37
CA GLU A 129 11.42 -6.89 -7.42
C GLU A 129 11.76 -5.51 -6.85
N VAL A 130 10.94 -5.00 -5.92
CA VAL A 130 11.19 -3.70 -5.26
C VAL A 130 12.47 -3.74 -4.44
N PHE A 131 12.70 -4.84 -3.72
CA PHE A 131 13.93 -5.02 -2.94
C PHE A 131 15.15 -5.26 -3.83
N ALA A 132 15.00 -5.97 -4.95
CA ALA A 132 16.06 -6.14 -5.93
C ALA A 132 16.48 -4.79 -6.55
N PHE A 133 15.50 -3.98 -6.95
CA PHE A 133 15.74 -2.62 -7.44
C PHE A 133 16.42 -1.74 -6.40
N ALA A 134 16.00 -1.82 -5.14
CA ALA A 134 16.62 -1.06 -4.05
C ALA A 134 18.08 -1.47 -3.81
N ARG A 135 18.40 -2.77 -3.85
CA ARG A 135 19.79 -3.26 -3.78
C ARG A 135 20.62 -2.72 -4.94
N ALA A 136 20.12 -2.84 -6.17
CA ALA A 136 20.81 -2.31 -7.34
C ALA A 136 21.07 -0.80 -7.25
N SER A 137 20.09 -0.04 -6.74
CA SER A 137 20.22 1.41 -6.54
C SER A 137 21.29 1.78 -5.50
N ILE A 138 21.39 1.02 -4.40
CA ILE A 138 22.45 1.20 -3.40
C ILE A 138 23.81 0.91 -4.03
N GLU A 139 23.97 -0.21 -4.71
CA GLU A 139 25.26 -0.60 -5.29
C GLU A 139 25.71 0.40 -6.37
N ALA A 140 24.79 0.89 -7.21
CA ALA A 140 25.11 1.89 -8.22
C ALA A 140 25.55 3.24 -7.63
N ARG A 141 25.01 3.62 -6.45
CA ARG A 141 25.30 4.92 -5.83
C ARG A 141 26.45 4.86 -4.80
N TRP A 142 26.55 3.74 -4.09
CA TRP A 142 27.48 3.45 -3.00
C TRP A 142 28.01 2.00 -3.13
N PRO A 143 28.97 1.76 -4.04
CA PRO A 143 29.48 0.42 -4.27
C PRO A 143 30.14 -0.14 -3.01
N GLY A 144 29.92 -1.42 -2.74
CA GLY A 144 30.53 -2.13 -1.60
C GLY A 144 29.94 -1.82 -0.22
N GLN A 145 28.84 -1.07 -0.12
CA GLN A 145 28.09 -0.93 1.15
C GLN A 145 27.20 -2.14 1.47
N GLN A 146 27.06 -3.09 0.55
CA GLN A 146 26.33 -4.32 0.80
C GLN A 146 27.22 -5.33 1.54
N LYS A 147 26.86 -5.67 2.79
CA LYS A 147 27.36 -6.89 3.43
C LYS A 147 26.44 -8.05 3.06
N GLU A 148 27.02 -9.20 2.73
CA GLU A 148 26.27 -10.43 2.50
C GLU A 148 25.31 -10.70 3.66
N VAL A 149 24.03 -10.79 3.36
CA VAL A 149 23.06 -11.35 4.30
C VAL A 149 23.24 -12.85 4.21
N SER A 150 23.94 -13.45 5.18
CA SER A 150 23.97 -14.91 5.32
C SER A 150 22.53 -15.42 5.29
N PRO A 151 22.21 -16.44 4.47
CA PRO A 151 20.87 -16.99 4.46
C PRO A 151 20.58 -17.51 5.87
N GLY A 152 19.68 -16.82 6.58
CA GLY A 152 19.24 -17.23 7.90
C GLY A 152 18.79 -18.68 7.83
N GLY A 153 19.42 -19.53 8.65
CA GLY A 153 19.24 -20.97 8.64
C GLY A 153 17.77 -21.36 8.54
N VAL A 154 17.48 -22.21 7.56
CA VAL A 154 16.29 -23.05 7.59
C VAL A 154 16.51 -24.03 8.73
N SER A 155 16.17 -23.64 9.97
CA SER A 155 16.09 -24.58 11.08
C SER A 155 14.72 -25.25 11.04
N ASP A 156 14.72 -26.49 10.56
CA ASP A 156 13.79 -27.59 10.81
C ASP A 156 12.43 -27.24 11.44
N LEU A 157 11.41 -27.26 10.58
CA LEU A 157 10.08 -27.72 10.96
C LEU A 157 9.88 -29.08 10.29
N THR A 158 10.34 -30.14 10.92
CA THR A 158 9.83 -31.50 10.71
C THR A 158 8.47 -31.64 11.43
N PRO A 159 7.60 -32.55 10.95
CA PRO A 159 6.14 -32.44 11.03
C PRO A 159 5.53 -32.60 12.43
#